data_AF-A0A4Q3YNQ6-F1
#
_entry.id   AF-A0A4Q3YNQ6-F1
#
_cell.length_a   1.000
_cell.length_b   1.000
_cell.length_c   1.000
_cell.angle_alpha   90.00
_cell.angle_beta   90.00
_cell.angle_gamma   90.00
#
_symmetry.space_group_name_H-M   'P 1'
#
loop_
_entity.id
_entity.type
_entity.pdbx_description
1 polymer ?
#
loop_
_entity_poly.entity_id
_entity_poly.type
_entity_poly.pdbx_seq_one_letter_code
_entity_poly.pdbx_strand_id
1 'polypeptide(L)'
;MPHTYRLSLTHISDQRGNSVAREVCEFEFQNHDDLTAIIERARSNKVVPASEVLEFCVGLKLLTEVAMRHRADPAFAEFFPHLGTFIRSIKAPKSEKAE
;
A
#
# COMPACT_ATOMS: atom_id res chain seq x y z
N MET A 1 -16.04 -6.89 -8.98
CA MET A 1 -16.38 -5.48 -8.79
C MET A 1 -15.34 -4.87 -7.86
N PRO A 2 -14.91 -3.61 -8.07
CA PRO A 2 -13.99 -2.96 -7.14
C PRO A 2 -14.66 -2.71 -5.78
N HIS A 3 -13.88 -2.81 -4.71
CA HIS A 3 -14.22 -2.35 -3.38
C HIS A 3 -14.03 -0.82 -3.31
N THR A 4 -14.91 -0.12 -2.60
CA THR A 4 -14.79 1.33 -2.36
C THR A 4 -14.38 1.57 -0.91
N TYR A 5 -13.36 2.41 -0.72
CA TYR A 5 -12.80 2.75 0.58
C TYR A 5 -12.76 4.26 0.74
N ARG A 6 -12.76 4.73 1.99
CA ARG A 6 -12.53 6.13 2.35
C ARG A 6 -11.24 6.24 3.14
N LEU A 7 -10.41 7.22 2.79
CA LEU A 7 -9.18 7.56 3.49
C LEU A 7 -9.29 8.99 4.03
N SER A 8 -9.01 9.14 5.32
CA SER A 8 -8.88 10.44 5.98
C SER A 8 -7.48 10.53 6.58
N LEU A 9 -6.78 11.63 6.32
CA LEU A 9 -5.43 11.88 6.81
C LEU A 9 -5.40 13.18 7.61
N THR A 10 -4.83 13.13 8.81
CA THR A 10 -4.68 14.28 9.70
C THR A 10 -3.22 14.46 10.09
N HIS A 11 -2.72 15.68 9.96
CA HIS A 11 -1.39 16.07 10.42
C HIS A 11 -1.44 16.30 11.94
N ILE A 12 -0.85 15.37 12.70
CA ILE A 12 -0.92 15.36 14.16
C ILE A 12 0.11 16.33 14.77
N SER A 13 1.36 16.28 14.35
CA SER A 13 2.45 17.10 14.90
C SER A 13 3.48 17.49 13.84
N ASP A 14 4.07 18.68 13.98
CA ASP A 14 5.17 19.13 13.13
C ASP A 14 6.51 18.44 13.49
N GLN A 15 7.56 18.77 12.72
CA GLN A 15 8.91 18.23 12.94
C GLN A 15 9.54 18.61 14.29
N ARG A 16 8.99 19.62 14.97
CA ARG A 16 9.43 20.08 16.30
C ARG A 16 8.59 19.45 17.42
N GLY A 17 7.63 18.59 17.09
CA GLY A 17 6.73 17.95 18.05
C GLY A 17 5.56 18.84 18.51
N ASN A 18 5.36 20.01 17.88
CA ASN A 18 4.19 20.83 18.21
C ASN A 18 2.93 20.21 17.62
N SER A 19 1.84 20.19 18.39
CA SER A 19 0.54 19.73 17.90
C SER A 19 0.03 20.64 16.78
N VAL A 20 -0.43 20.03 15.68
CA VAL A 20 -0.97 20.72 14.51
C VAL A 20 -2.46 20.43 14.32
N ALA A 21 -2.89 19.18 14.54
CA ALA A 21 -4.27 18.70 14.43
C ALA A 21 -5.03 19.20 13.18
N ARG A 22 -4.38 19.19 12.01
CA ARG A 22 -4.94 19.70 10.75
C ARG A 22 -5.32 18.59 9.79
N GLU A 23 -6.55 18.60 9.27
CA GLU A 23 -6.95 17.70 8.19
C GLU A 23 -6.09 17.94 6.94
N VAL A 24 -5.57 16.86 6.35
CA VAL A 24 -4.76 16.88 5.12
C VAL A 24 -5.65 16.55 3.92
N CYS A 25 -6.45 15.50 4.04
CA CYS A 25 -7.43 15.12 3.02
C CYS A 25 -8.45 14.12 3.57
N GLU A 26 -9.63 14.10 2.94
CA GLU A 26 -10.62 13.03 3.00
C GLU A 26 -11.07 12.72 1.58
N PHE A 27 -10.88 11.48 1.11
CA PHE A 27 -11.29 11.07 -0.23
C PHE A 27 -11.68 9.60 -0.32
N GLU A 28 -12.47 9.27 -1.33
CA GLU A 28 -12.83 7.90 -1.67
C GLU A 28 -11.96 7.38 -2.81
N PHE A 29 -11.64 6.09 -2.75
CA PHE A 29 -10.90 5.41 -3.80
C PHE A 29 -11.42 3.98 -4.00
N GLN A 30 -11.24 3.48 -5.21
CA GLN A 30 -11.60 2.13 -5.58
C GLN A 30 -10.35 1.23 -5.60
N ASN A 31 -10.52 -0.02 -5.17
CA ASN A 31 -9.49 -1.04 -5.28
C ASN A 31 -10.10 -2.38 -5.68
N HIS A 32 -9.43 -3.14 -6.53
CA HIS A 32 -9.91 -4.46 -6.94
C HIS A 32 -9.68 -5.56 -5.90
N ASP A 33 -8.74 -5.37 -4.98
CA ASP A 33 -8.48 -6.31 -3.88
C ASP A 33 -9.23 -5.87 -2.62
N ASP A 34 -9.64 -6.84 -1.81
CA ASP A 34 -10.12 -6.61 -0.46
C ASP A 34 -8.95 -6.22 0.45
N LEU A 35 -8.84 -4.93 0.80
CA LEU A 35 -7.79 -4.41 1.65
C LEU A 35 -7.76 -5.06 3.04
N THR A 36 -8.91 -5.44 3.61
CA THR A 36 -8.96 -6.11 4.91
C THR A 36 -8.23 -7.44 4.85
N ALA A 37 -8.58 -8.28 3.87
CA ALA A 37 -7.94 -9.57 3.64
C ALA A 37 -6.44 -9.43 3.28
N ILE A 38 -6.07 -8.41 2.51
CA ILE A 38 -4.67 -8.12 2.17
C ILE A 38 -3.86 -7.76 3.42
N ILE A 39 -4.39 -6.89 4.29
CA ILE A 39 -3.73 -6.48 5.54
C ILE A 39 -3.53 -7.69 6.46
N GLU A 40 -4.55 -8.54 6.61
CA GLU A 40 -4.45 -9.76 7.41
C GLU A 40 -3.40 -10.72 6.87
N ARG A 41 -3.41 -10.97 5.56
CA ARG A 41 -2.42 -11.84 4.91
C ARG A 41 -1.01 -11.28 5.03
N ALA A 42 -0.81 -9.98 4.83
CA ALA A 42 0.49 -9.33 4.96
C ALA A 42 1.03 -9.43 6.39
N ARG A 43 0.14 -9.28 7.39
CA ARG A 43 0.45 -9.47 8.81
C ARG A 43 0.91 -10.90 9.09
N SER A 44 0.14 -11.90 8.64
CA SER A 44 0.46 -13.33 8.82
C SER A 44 1.78 -13.72 8.16
N ASN A 45 2.05 -13.19 6.96
CA ASN A 45 3.28 -13.47 6.22
C ASN A 45 4.51 -12.72 6.75
N LYS A 46 4.33 -11.78 7.70
CA LYS A 46 5.39 -10.92 8.22
C LYS A 46 6.18 -10.26 7.09
N VAL A 47 5.45 -9.61 6.17
CA VAL A 47 6.04 -8.90 5.02
C VAL A 47 6.87 -7.71 5.49
N VAL A 48 6.36 -7.00 6.50
CA VAL A 48 6.99 -5.89 7.22
C VAL A 48 6.65 -6.02 8.72
N PRO A 49 7.29 -5.25 9.62
CA PRO A 49 6.90 -5.20 11.04
C PRO A 49 5.40 -4.92 11.22
N ALA A 50 4.80 -5.49 12.27
CA ALA A 50 3.35 -5.44 12.49
C ALA A 50 2.78 -4.01 12.61
N SER A 51 3.60 -3.05 13.07
CA SER A 51 3.30 -1.62 13.15
C SER A 51 3.21 -0.94 11.79
N GLU A 52 3.89 -1.48 10.78
CA GLU A 52 4.00 -0.89 9.44
C GLU A 52 3.04 -1.54 8.43
N VAL A 53 2.43 -2.68 8.76
CA VAL A 53 1.60 -3.45 7.82
C VAL A 53 0.48 -2.61 7.20
N LEU A 54 -0.20 -1.77 7.98
CA LEU A 54 -1.29 -0.95 7.48
C LEU A 54 -0.77 0.10 6.49
N GLU A 55 0.28 0.85 6.87
CA GLU A 55 0.93 1.85 6.02
C GLU A 55 1.42 1.21 4.72
N PHE A 56 2.13 0.09 4.83
CA PHE A 56 2.65 -0.66 3.69
C PHE A 56 1.54 -1.09 2.74
N CYS A 57 0.48 -1.74 3.24
CA CYS A 57 -0.58 -2.26 2.39
C CYS A 57 -1.37 -1.13 1.73
N VAL A 58 -1.77 -0.10 2.48
CA VAL A 58 -2.53 1.04 1.95
C VAL A 58 -1.68 1.80 0.93
N GLY A 59 -0.43 2.13 1.26
CA GLY A 59 0.49 2.84 0.36
C GLY A 59 0.77 2.06 -0.93
N LEU A 60 1.11 0.78 -0.82
CA LEU A 60 1.36 -0.08 -1.98
C LEU A 60 0.13 -0.17 -2.88
N LYS A 61 -1.06 -0.31 -2.31
CA LYS A 61 -2.30 -0.47 -3.07
C LYS A 61 -2.73 0.83 -3.75
N LEU A 62 -2.59 1.98 -3.09
CA LEU A 62 -2.80 3.28 -3.73
C LEU A 62 -1.82 3.52 -4.89
N LEU A 63 -0.52 3.26 -4.69
CA LEU A 63 0.49 3.41 -5.73
C LEU A 63 0.22 2.47 -6.92
N THR A 64 -0.12 1.21 -6.65
CA THR A 64 -0.35 0.21 -7.70
C THR A 64 -1.55 0.58 -8.58
N GLU A 65 -2.65 1.10 -8.01
CA GLU A 65 -3.81 1.54 -8.80
C GLU A 65 -3.48 2.77 -9.67
N VAL A 66 -2.66 3.71 -9.18
CA VAL A 66 -2.18 4.83 -10.00
C VAL A 66 -1.27 4.32 -11.11
N ALA A 67 -0.28 3.50 -10.78
CA ALA A 67 0.68 2.98 -11.75
C ALA A 67 -0.02 2.12 -12.83
N MET A 68 -1.06 1.37 -12.47
CA MET A 68 -1.85 0.59 -13.41
C MET A 68 -2.65 1.47 -14.38
N ARG A 69 -3.30 2.54 -13.89
CA ARG A 69 -4.04 3.50 -14.74
C ARG A 69 -3.12 4.22 -15.72
N HIS A 70 -1.90 4.51 -15.29
CA HIS A 70 -0.89 5.23 -16.06
C HIS A 70 0.15 4.31 -16.72
N ARG A 71 -0.10 3.00 -16.82
CA ARG A 71 0.90 2.00 -17.25
C ARG A 71 1.52 2.23 -18.64
N ALA A 72 0.88 3.05 -19.49
CA ALA A 72 1.36 3.40 -20.82
C ALA A 72 2.21 4.68 -20.84
N ASP A 73 2.19 5.46 -19.76
CA ASP A 73 2.96 6.70 -19.64
C ASP A 73 4.44 6.36 -19.43
N PRO A 74 5.41 7.09 -20.03
CA PRO A 74 6.81 6.68 -20.07
C PRO A 74 7.42 6.29 -18.73
N ALA A 75 7.23 7.11 -17.68
CA ALA A 75 7.79 6.85 -16.35
C ALA A 75 7.18 5.59 -15.68
N PHE A 76 5.89 5.35 -15.89
CA PHE A 76 5.20 4.20 -15.31
C PHE A 76 5.40 2.93 -16.12
N ALA A 77 5.54 3.02 -17.45
CA ALA A 77 5.83 1.88 -18.31
C ALA A 77 7.16 1.20 -17.93
N GLU A 78 8.18 2.00 -17.57
CA GLU A 78 9.45 1.50 -17.07
C GLU A 78 9.34 0.96 -15.63
N PHE A 79 8.62 1.67 -14.75
CA PHE A 79 8.52 1.31 -13.33
C PHE A 79 7.61 0.10 -13.05
N PHE A 80 6.49 -0.03 -13.75
CA PHE A 80 5.43 -0.99 -13.45
C PHE A 80 5.89 -2.46 -13.46
N PRO A 81 6.76 -2.92 -14.39
CA PRO A 81 7.33 -4.26 -14.34
C PRO A 81 8.12 -4.55 -13.05
N HIS A 82 8.87 -3.57 -12.55
CA HIS A 82 9.64 -3.69 -11.31
C HIS A 82 8.74 -3.74 -10.09
N LEU A 83 7.69 -2.91 -10.06
CA LEU A 83 6.65 -2.96 -9.03
C LEU A 83 5.99 -4.35 -8.99
N GLY A 84 5.65 -4.91 -10.16
CA GLY A 84 5.10 -6.26 -10.27
C GLY A 84 6.04 -7.35 -9.73
N THR A 85 7.35 -7.22 -9.98
CA THR A 85 8.36 -8.15 -9.46
C THR A 85 8.47 -8.06 -7.93
N PHE A 86 8.47 -6.86 -7.38
CA PHE A 86 8.43 -6.65 -5.93
C PHE A 86 7.17 -7.24 -5.28
N ILE A 87 5.99 -7.00 -5.87
CA ILE A 87 4.72 -7.56 -5.35
C ILE A 87 4.74 -9.09 -5.37
N ARG A 88 5.34 -9.71 -6.40
CA ARG A 88 5.48 -11.17 -6.45
C ARG A 88 6.39 -11.71 -5.36
N SER A 89 7.52 -11.05 -5.07
CA SER A 89 8.46 -11.53 -4.05
C SER A 89 7.86 -11.51 -2.64
N ILE A 90 6.99 -10.54 -2.33
CA ILE A 90 6.31 -10.47 -1.02
C ILE A 90 5.05 -11.36 -0.94
N LYS A 91 4.42 -11.69 -2.07
CA LYS A 91 3.22 -12.56 -2.12
C LYS A 91 3.58 -14.04 -2.08
N ALA A 92 4.77 -14.40 -2.55
CA ALA A 92 5.25 -15.77 -2.52
C ALA A 92 5.18 -16.28 -1.07
N PRO A 93 4.63 -17.49 -0.81
CA PRO A 93 4.81 -18.12 0.49
C PRO A 93 6.31 -18.17 0.74
N LYS A 94 6.77 -17.75 1.92
CA LYS A 94 8.16 -18.01 2.33
C LYS A 94 8.32 -19.52 2.25
N SER A 95 8.99 -20.01 1.22
CA SER A 95 9.30 -21.43 1.14
C SER A 95 10.16 -21.74 2.36
N GLU A 96 9.68 -22.62 3.24
CA GLU A 96 10.51 -23.30 4.22
C GLU A 96 11.52 -24.20 3.47
N LYS A 97 12.56 -23.59 2.88
CA LYS A 97 13.85 -24.19 2.47
C LYS A 97 14.84 -23.02 2.33
N ALA A 98 16.03 -23.01 2.91
CA ALA A 98 16.82 -24.06 3.55
C ALA A 98 17.86 -23.42 4.50
N GLU A 99 18.25 -24.20 5.52
CA GLU A 99 19.43 -24.09 6.43
C GLU A 99 19.67 -22.81 7.24
#